data_AF-A0A0N4W415-F1
#
_entry.id   AF-A0A0N4W415-F1
#
_cell.length_a   1.000
_cell.length_b   1.000
_cell.length_c   1.000
_cell.angle_alpha   90.00
_cell.angle_beta   90.00
_cell.angle_gamma   90.00
#
_symmetry.space_group_name_H-M   'P 1'
#
loop_
_entity.id
_entity.type
_entity.pdbx_description
1 polymer ?
#
loop_
_entity_poly.entity_id
_entity_poly.type
_entity_poly.pdbx_seq_one_letter_code
_entity_poly.pdbx_strand_id
1 'polypeptide(L)'
;MNMWDPGLRRIATVEDYVDLFHVQMVLMFEWAEKLPEFCLLLDPMDKARLLRAFSLHYLLLDNLFHTMELGFEDRIVFVNNNYVKPLESCEENKGLVTEGAAGLM
;
A
#
# COMPACT_ATOMS: atom_id res chain seq x y z
N MET A 1 14.17 -25.88 -1.55
CA MET A 1 14.53 -24.79 -0.64
C MET A 1 13.56 -23.66 -0.95
N ASN A 2 12.40 -23.69 -0.30
CA ASN A 2 11.34 -22.69 -0.47
C ASN A 2 11.06 -22.08 0.91
N MET A 3 10.37 -20.94 0.91
CA MET A 3 9.61 -20.35 2.03
C MET A 3 10.28 -19.16 2.72
N TRP A 4 10.59 -18.12 1.95
CA TRP A 4 10.51 -16.76 2.50
C TRP A 4 9.04 -16.34 2.38
N ASP A 5 8.22 -16.75 3.33
CA ASP A 5 6.91 -16.15 3.53
C ASP A 5 7.14 -14.97 4.49
N PRO A 6 7.18 -13.70 4.04
CA PRO A 6 7.60 -12.58 4.88
C PRO A 6 6.60 -12.24 5.99
N GLY A 7 5.63 -13.11 6.29
CA GLY A 7 4.59 -12.85 7.26
C GLY A 7 3.57 -11.83 6.75
N LEU A 8 3.25 -11.88 5.45
CA LEU A 8 2.13 -11.12 4.90
C LEU A 8 0.85 -11.51 5.65
N ARG A 9 0.09 -10.52 6.09
CA ARG A 9 -1.11 -10.75 6.91
C ARG A 9 -2.35 -10.97 6.07
N ARG A 10 -2.83 -9.90 5.42
CA ARG A 10 -4.08 -9.89 4.65
C ARG A 10 -4.11 -8.75 3.64
N ILE A 11 -5.08 -8.79 2.73
CA ILE A 11 -5.43 -7.65 1.90
C ILE A 11 -5.87 -6.50 2.80
N ALA A 12 -5.30 -5.32 2.59
CA ALA A 12 -5.63 -4.13 3.36
C ALA A 12 -7.07 -3.66 3.09
N THR A 13 -7.81 -3.33 4.15
CA THR A 13 -9.10 -2.64 4.05
C THR A 13 -8.90 -1.13 4.13
N VAL A 14 -9.99 -0.38 3.94
CA VAL A 14 -9.97 1.08 4.05
C VAL A 14 -9.57 1.51 5.46
N GLU A 15 -10.02 0.77 6.48
CA GLU A 15 -9.68 1.02 7.89
C GLU A 15 -8.19 0.85 8.14
N ASP A 16 -7.56 -0.19 7.59
CA ASP A 16 -6.10 -0.40 7.72
C ASP A 16 -5.31 0.78 7.15
N TYR A 17 -5.81 1.39 6.06
CA TYR A 17 -5.19 2.57 5.46
C TYR A 17 -5.34 3.80 6.36
N VAL A 18 -6.52 4.01 6.94
CA VAL A 18 -6.77 5.14 7.85
C VAL A 18 -5.89 5.03 9.09
N ASP A 19 -5.80 3.84 9.70
CA ASP A 19 -4.98 3.61 10.88
C ASP A 19 -3.49 3.82 10.56
N LEU A 20 -3.03 3.27 9.44
CA LEU A 20 -1.66 3.46 8.97
C LEU A 20 -1.35 4.94 8.72
N PHE A 21 -2.25 5.67 8.07
CA PHE A 21 -2.06 7.07 7.77
C PHE A 21 -1.95 7.92 9.04
N HIS A 22 -2.75 7.64 10.08
CA HIS A 22 -2.65 8.35 11.36
C HIS A 22 -1.27 8.18 12.00
N VAL A 23 -0.76 6.95 12.08
CA VAL A 23 0.56 6.67 12.67
C VAL A 23 1.66 7.35 11.84
N GLN A 24 1.61 7.21 10.51
CA GLN A 24 2.59 7.80 9.60
C GLN A 24 2.60 9.33 9.65
N MET A 25 1.44 9.97 9.82
CA MET A 25 1.35 11.41 10.00
C MET A 25 2.04 11.90 11.27
N VAL A 26 1.91 11.16 12.38
CA VAL A 26 2.59 11.49 13.64
C VAL A 26 4.10 11.37 13.47
N LEU A 27 4.59 10.27 12.90
CA LEU A 27 6.02 10.04 12.66
C LEU A 27 6.62 11.09 11.71
N MET A 28 5.89 11.43 10.63
CA MET A 28 6.29 12.49 9.70
C MET A 28 6.40 13.83 10.42
N PHE A 29 5.46 14.16 11.29
CA PHE A 29 5.47 15.41 12.06
C PHE A 29 6.67 15.46 13.02
N GLU A 30 6.89 14.39 13.81
CA GLU A 30 8.03 14.28 14.72
C GLU A 30 9.39 14.38 14.00
N TRP A 31 9.47 13.87 12.76
CA TRP A 31 10.63 14.03 11.90
C TRP A 31 10.76 15.47 11.39
N ALA A 32 9.67 16.06 10.89
CA ALA A 32 9.67 17.41 10.35
C ALA A 32 10.06 18.46 11.39
N GLU A 33 9.64 18.31 12.65
CA GLU A 33 10.03 19.20 13.75
C GLU A 33 11.54 19.20 14.05
N LYS A 34 12.30 18.22 13.55
CA LYS A 34 13.76 18.17 13.68
C LYS A 34 14.48 18.88 12.53
N LEU A 35 13.77 19.28 11.48
CA LEU A 35 14.36 19.97 10.33
C LEU A 35 14.50 21.47 10.61
N PRO A 36 15.71 22.04 10.51
CA PRO A 36 15.91 23.48 10.73
C PRO A 36 14.99 24.35 9.86
N GLU A 37 14.80 23.99 8.60
CA GLU A 37 13.99 24.73 7.62
C GLU A 37 12.50 24.71 7.98
N PHE A 38 12.02 23.60 8.52
CA PHE A 38 10.64 23.48 8.98
C PHE A 38 10.39 24.30 10.24
N CYS A 39 11.39 24.39 11.12
CA CYS A 39 11.35 25.24 12.31
C CYS A 39 11.37 26.74 11.99
N LEU A 40 11.88 27.14 10.81
CA LEU A 40 11.84 28.53 10.35
C LEU A 40 10.45 28.99 9.88
N LEU A 41 9.52 28.06 9.64
CA LEU A 41 8.13 28.40 9.36
C LEU A 41 7.45 28.90 10.63
N LEU A 42 7.32 30.22 10.77
CA LEU A 42 6.75 30.83 11.98
C LEU A 42 5.23 30.71 12.05
N ASP A 43 4.55 30.67 10.90
CA ASP A 43 3.10 30.49 10.84
C ASP A 43 2.75 28.98 10.93
N PRO A 44 1.99 28.55 11.97
CA PRO A 44 1.47 27.19 12.06
C PRO A 44 0.67 26.76 10.83
N MET A 45 0.04 27.72 10.13
CA MET A 45 -0.74 27.42 8.94
C MET A 45 0.12 27.02 7.75
N ASP A 46 1.29 27.64 7.58
CA ASP A 46 2.23 27.25 6.53
C ASP A 46 2.82 25.87 6.80
N LYS A 47 3.13 25.55 8.06
CA LYS A 47 3.51 24.19 8.47
C LYS A 47 2.46 23.16 8.08
N ALA A 48 1.20 23.41 8.45
CA ALA A 48 0.11 22.51 8.13
C ALA A 48 -0.14 22.38 6.62
N ARG A 49 -0.03 23.47 5.85
CA ARG A 49 -0.14 23.43 4.38
C ARG A 49 0.97 22.59 3.76
N LEU A 50 2.20 22.73 4.24
CA LEU A 50 3.34 21.95 3.77
C LEU A 50 3.14 20.45 4.06
N LEU A 51 2.85 20.08 5.31
CA LEU A 51 2.63 18.68 5.68
C LEU A 51 1.46 18.06 4.92
N ARG A 52 0.38 18.82 4.70
CA ARG A 52 -0.78 18.36 3.91
C ARG A 52 -0.43 18.10 2.44
N ALA A 53 0.46 18.90 1.86
CA ALA A 53 0.89 18.73 0.48
C ALA A 53 1.80 17.50 0.28
N PHE A 54 2.56 17.12 1.33
CA PHE A 54 3.56 16.05 1.24
C PHE A 54 3.15 14.73 1.90
N SER A 55 2.12 14.71 2.74
CA SER A 55 1.72 13.54 3.54
C SER A 55 1.48 12.26 2.74
N LEU A 56 0.76 12.37 1.63
CA LEU A 56 0.47 11.20 0.78
C LEU A 56 1.73 10.66 0.08
N HIS A 57 2.64 11.54 -0.33
CA HIS A 57 3.91 11.14 -0.94
C HIS A 57 4.80 10.44 0.08
N TYR A 58 4.87 10.97 1.31
CA TYR A 58 5.60 10.35 2.41
C TYR A 58 5.06 8.95 2.70
N LEU A 59 3.73 8.82 2.88
CA LEU A 59 3.08 7.53 3.10
C LEU A 59 3.40 6.53 1.97
N LEU A 60 3.30 6.96 0.71
CA LEU A 60 3.54 6.07 -0.42
C LEU A 60 5.00 5.62 -0.49
N LEU A 61 5.94 6.54 -0.30
CA LEU A 61 7.37 6.25 -0.37
C LEU A 61 7.79 5.23 0.69
N ASP A 62 7.32 5.40 1.93
CA ASP A 62 7.65 4.49 3.02
C ASP A 62 7.17 3.05 2.73
N ASN A 63 5.93 2.90 2.27
CA ASN A 63 5.38 1.61 1.87
C ASN A 63 6.06 1.03 0.62
N LEU A 64 6.50 1.88 -0.32
CA LEU A 64 7.22 1.42 -1.51
C LEU A 64 8.61 0.88 -1.16
N PHE A 65 9.36 1.59 -0.31
CA PHE A 65 10.66 1.09 0.17
C PHE A 65 10.50 -0.23 0.92
N HIS A 66 9.52 -0.33 1.82
CA HIS A 66 9.19 -1.57 2.53
C HIS A 66 8.86 -2.72 1.56
N THR A 67 8.08 -2.45 0.52
CA THR A 67 7.74 -3.42 -0.53
C THR A 67 8.98 -3.92 -1.26
N MET A 68 9.88 -3.00 -1.64
CA MET A 68 11.12 -3.32 -2.37
C MET A 68 12.09 -4.12 -1.50
N GLU A 69 12.22 -3.79 -0.22
CA GLU A 69 13.05 -4.52 0.74
C GLU A 69 12.56 -5.96 0.93
N LEU A 70 11.24 -6.17 0.88
CA LEU A 70 10.62 -7.49 0.93
C LEU A 70 10.69 -8.25 -0.41
N GLY A 71 11.10 -7.60 -1.50
CA GLY A 71 11.25 -8.22 -2.82
C GLY A 71 9.93 -8.48 -3.56
N PHE A 72 8.88 -7.72 -3.25
CA PHE A 72 7.60 -7.84 -3.96
C PHE A 72 7.53 -6.92 -5.18
N GLU A 73 7.03 -7.44 -6.30
CA GLU A 73 6.86 -6.69 -7.56
C GLU A 73 5.40 -6.56 -7.99
N ASP A 74 4.52 -7.41 -7.46
CA ASP A 74 3.12 -7.58 -7.89
C ASP A 74 2.10 -6.90 -6.96
N ARG A 75 2.57 -6.23 -5.90
CA ARG A 75 1.74 -5.65 -4.84
C ARG A 75 2.50 -4.53 -4.14
N ILE A 76 1.75 -3.68 -3.45
CA ILE A 76 2.31 -2.75 -2.46
C ILE A 76 2.04 -3.34 -1.08
N VAL A 77 3.10 -3.55 -0.31
CA VAL A 77 3.05 -4.01 1.07
C VAL A 77 3.15 -2.82 1.99
N PHE A 78 2.16 -2.67 2.86
CA PHE A 78 2.21 -1.68 3.92
C PHE A 78 3.16 -2.12 5.02
N VAL A 79 3.72 -1.17 5.77
CA VAL A 79 4.65 -1.46 6.89
C VAL A 79 4.06 -2.35 7.99
N ASN A 80 2.73 -2.50 8.05
CA ASN A 80 2.05 -3.44 8.95
C ASN A 80 1.89 -4.87 8.36
N ASN A 81 2.50 -5.13 7.21
CA ASN A 81 2.44 -6.35 6.40
C ASN A 81 1.06 -6.70 5.83
N ASN A 82 0.10 -5.78 5.87
CA ASN A 82 -1.04 -5.85 4.97
C ASN A 82 -0.60 -5.42 3.57
N TYR A 83 -1.35 -5.78 2.54
CA TYR A 83 -0.95 -5.44 1.17
C TYR A 83 -2.13 -5.08 0.28
N VAL A 84 -1.84 -4.34 -0.78
CA VAL A 84 -2.75 -4.01 -1.87
C VAL A 84 -2.19 -4.62 -3.15
N LYS A 85 -3.01 -5.40 -3.85
CA LYS A 85 -2.67 -5.96 -5.16
C LYS A 85 -3.56 -5.36 -6.26
N PRO A 86 -3.10 -5.29 -7.51
CA PRO A 86 -3.95 -4.96 -8.64
C PRO A 86 -5.20 -5.85 -8.66
N LEU A 87 -6.32 -5.29 -9.13
CA LEU A 87 -7.51 -6.10 -9.39
C LEU A 87 -7.13 -7.12 -10.46
N GLU A 88 -7.33 -8.41 -10.18
CA GLU A 88 -7.16 -9.43 -11.21
C GLU A 88 -8.14 -9.12 -12.35
N SER A 89 -7.64 -9.00 -13.58
CA SER A 89 -8.48 -8.86 -14.76
C SER A 89 -9.38 -10.08 -14.85
N CYS A 90 -10.70 -9.88 -14.96
CA CYS A 90 -11.67 -10.95 -15.22
C CYS A 90 -11.44 -11.58 -16.61
N GLU A 91 -10.43 -12.43 -16.76
CA GLU A 91 -10.21 -13.33 -17.90
C GLU A 91 -9.62 -14.62 -17.27
N GLU A 92 -10.16 -15.85 -17.32
CA GLU A 92 -11.06 -16.54 -18.22
C GLU A 92 -11.92 -17.56 -17.44
N ASN A 93 -13.24 -17.56 -17.67
CA ASN A 93 -14.06 -18.77 -17.55
C ASN A 93 -14.71 -19.00 -18.93
N LYS A 94 -13.88 -19.33 -19.92
CA LYS A 94 -14.31 -19.84 -21.23
C LYS A 94 -13.73 -21.24 -21.42
N GLY A 95 -14.31 -22.21 -20.73
CA GLY A 95 -13.95 -23.60 -20.95
C GLY A 95 -14.70 -24.55 -20.05
N LEU A 96 -16.00 -24.78 -20.34
CA LEU A 96 -16.71 -26.05 -20.09
C LEU A 96 -18.22 -25.90 -20.39
N VAL A 97 -18.60 -25.68 -21.65
CA VAL A 97 -19.90 -26.17 -22.16
C VAL A 97 -19.72 -26.45 -23.66
N THR A 98 -19.49 -27.72 -24.02
CA THR A 98 -20.22 -28.51 -25.04
C THR A 98 -19.40 -29.75 -25.40
N GLU A 99 -19.52 -30.82 -24.62
CA GLU A 99 -19.46 -32.18 -25.17
C GLU A 99 -20.64 -32.94 -24.57
N GLY A 100 -21.61 -33.28 -25.41
CA GLY A 100 -22.80 -34.01 -24.96
C GLY A 100 -24.00 -33.94 -25.89
N ALA A 101 -23.81 -34.07 -27.21
CA ALA A 101 -24.91 -34.37 -28.14
C ALA A 101 -24.39 -34.88 -29.50
N ALA A 102 -23.75 -36.04 -29.53
CA ALA A 102 -23.56 -36.80 -30.76
C ALA A 102 -23.48 -38.29 -30.42
N GLY A 103 -24.65 -38.91 -30.26
CA GLY A 103 -24.76 -40.32 -29.90
C GLY A 103 -26.19 -40.84 -30.01
N LEU A 104 -26.80 -40.73 -31.19
CA LEU A 104 -27.94 -41.54 -31.61
C LEU A 104 -27.75 -41.89 -33.10
N MET A 105 -27.18 -43.07 -33.34
CA MET A 105 -27.52 -43.93 -34.48
C MET A 105 -28.15 -45.20 -33.91
#